data_AF-A0A1H7FHU3-F1
#
_entry.id   AF-A0A1H7FHU3-F1
#
_cell.length_a   1.000
_cell.length_b   1.000
_cell.length_c   1.000
_cell.angle_alpha   90.00
_cell.angle_beta   90.00
_cell.angle_gamma   90.00
#
_symmetry.space_group_name_H-M   'P 1'
#
loop_
_entity.id
_entity.type
_entity.pdbx_description
1 polymer ?
#
loop_
_entity_poly.entity_id
_entity_poly.type
_entity_poly.pdbx_seq_one_letter_code
_entity_poly.pdbx_strand_id
1 'polypeptide(L)'
;MKRFKTFILLISIVTVTLSFGQEKFNYKFLNDYSTKEVPLEEKTKLDHNAPTNHITVIQKKALHFDKITEDWERLDCGVLYSIDLSENYKTWVVYYYWGEELHTTLVNYDLEYNFIDSEELALDENAEGWTLSESTITQHRIHRMDALYIEPEQIEYINFIFKDTGEIVSEKEYYNGNIPDTCVHYFDPLAVKYVQALNGLNIRDENGNKIGKLLYGEKVNIIKYTNKELSVNDNGKIINGSIVEICNYESGYNKRRYVFDGYLVDDTALKLYNTQLCPNMLTEDDKDPFNKGERVCLDDIYSIILEKLPNSIPTNFITKNDNVILEKDKITLPLTNGKKKTFINNTEYLESTESYEYIGFLESFDYHLIEGSYFEEGDFFFVDQNNGEIKTRFPNYPHISPDKKTIICFYFNPYNHRSEFFIYTIDNKNQITLKRIIEIVYWGQNIKNTEILWTSNLSFLVKATPIATMWESSGNYNKSYQNIHIKIHN
;
A
#
# COMPACT_ATOMS: atom_id res chain seq x y z
N MET A 1 -38.23 -38.72 81.50
CA MET A 1 -37.37 -37.84 82.32
C MET A 1 -36.03 -38.52 82.60
N LYS A 2 -35.02 -38.32 81.74
CA LYS A 2 -33.58 -38.35 82.09
C LYS A 2 -32.81 -37.85 80.86
N ARG A 3 -32.06 -36.78 81.08
CA ARG A 3 -31.46 -35.88 80.08
C ARG A 3 -30.25 -36.53 79.40
N PHE A 4 -30.22 -36.50 78.07
CA PHE A 4 -29.01 -36.66 77.27
C PHE A 4 -28.15 -35.39 77.43
N LYS A 5 -26.90 -35.54 77.88
CA LYS A 5 -25.87 -34.49 77.81
C LYS A 5 -25.05 -34.74 76.55
N THR A 6 -25.24 -33.91 75.55
CA THR A 6 -24.38 -33.83 74.36
C THR A 6 -23.06 -33.19 74.76
N PHE A 7 -21.96 -33.94 74.67
CA PHE A 7 -20.60 -33.41 74.71
C PHE A 7 -20.23 -33.01 73.29
N ILE A 8 -20.11 -31.71 73.02
CA ILE A 8 -19.57 -31.19 71.76
C ILE A 8 -18.05 -31.16 71.92
N LEU A 9 -17.38 -32.04 71.19
CA LEU A 9 -15.92 -32.02 71.01
C LEU A 9 -15.62 -30.99 69.91
N LEU A 10 -15.10 -29.82 70.28
CA LEU A 10 -14.53 -28.88 69.30
C LEU A 10 -13.21 -29.47 68.80
N ILE A 11 -13.21 -29.99 67.57
CA ILE A 11 -11.99 -30.25 66.82
C ILE A 11 -11.67 -28.97 66.05
N SER A 12 -10.68 -28.23 66.53
CA SER A 12 -10.07 -27.13 65.78
C SER A 12 -9.26 -27.72 64.62
N ILE A 13 -9.85 -27.73 63.43
CA ILE A 13 -9.11 -28.00 62.19
C ILE A 13 -8.32 -26.72 61.89
N VAL A 14 -7.02 -26.74 62.20
CA VAL A 14 -6.06 -25.77 61.66
C VAL A 14 -5.80 -26.17 60.22
N THR A 15 -6.51 -25.54 59.28
CA THR A 15 -6.17 -25.57 57.86
C THR A 15 -4.91 -24.73 57.66
N VAL A 16 -3.75 -25.40 57.62
CA VAL A 16 -2.52 -24.78 57.09
C VAL A 16 -2.72 -24.66 55.58
N THR A 17 -3.16 -23.49 55.12
CA THR A 17 -3.01 -23.13 53.70
C THR A 17 -1.54 -22.87 53.46
N LEU A 18 -0.83 -23.87 52.93
CA LEU A 18 0.44 -23.67 52.26
C LEU A 18 0.16 -22.81 51.02
N SER A 19 0.26 -21.49 51.15
CA SER A 19 0.45 -20.63 49.99
C SER A 19 1.85 -20.91 49.48
N PHE A 20 1.97 -21.69 48.40
CA PHE A 20 3.20 -21.71 47.62
C PHE A 20 3.45 -20.27 47.17
N GLY A 21 4.46 -19.64 47.74
CA GLY A 21 4.87 -18.30 47.33
C GLY A 21 5.36 -18.38 45.90
N GLN A 22 4.68 -17.69 44.97
CA GLN A 22 5.17 -17.49 43.62
C GLN A 22 6.53 -16.80 43.70
N GLU A 23 7.58 -17.42 43.15
CA GLU A 23 8.91 -16.81 43.11
C GLU A 23 8.80 -15.46 42.37
N LYS A 24 9.12 -14.36 43.05
CA LYS A 24 9.10 -13.02 42.44
C LYS A 24 10.45 -12.77 41.77
N PHE A 25 10.46 -12.81 40.44
CA PHE A 25 11.63 -12.44 39.65
C PHE A 25 11.67 -10.92 39.38
N ASN A 26 12.88 -10.42 39.10
CA ASN A 26 13.09 -9.03 38.70
C ASN A 26 13.22 -8.93 37.18
N TYR A 27 12.19 -8.38 36.53
CA TYR A 27 12.13 -8.24 35.07
C TYR A 27 12.75 -6.94 34.53
N LYS A 28 13.41 -6.12 35.35
CA LYS A 28 14.00 -4.85 34.90
C LYS A 28 15.03 -5.00 33.77
N PHE A 29 15.66 -6.17 33.64
CA PHE A 29 16.61 -6.44 32.56
C PHE A 29 15.95 -6.43 31.18
N LEU A 30 14.63 -6.61 31.10
CA LEU A 30 13.89 -6.54 29.85
C LEU A 30 13.80 -5.10 29.28
N ASN A 31 14.00 -4.09 30.12
CA ASN A 31 13.97 -2.68 29.70
C ASN A 31 15.15 -2.31 28.76
N ASP A 32 16.16 -3.17 28.66
CA ASP A 32 17.35 -2.94 27.84
C ASP A 32 17.13 -3.36 26.37
N TYR A 33 16.00 -4.00 26.06
CA TYR A 33 15.66 -4.49 24.73
C TYR A 33 14.65 -3.57 24.03
N SER A 34 14.78 -3.45 22.71
CA SER A 34 13.88 -2.63 21.90
C SER A 34 12.53 -3.30 21.68
N THR A 35 11.49 -2.49 21.48
CA THR A 35 10.21 -2.95 20.90
C THR A 35 10.25 -2.79 19.38
N LYS A 36 9.78 -3.80 18.64
CA LYS A 36 9.59 -3.73 17.18
C LYS A 36 8.10 -3.62 16.83
N GLU A 37 7.81 -2.90 15.76
CA GLU A 37 6.47 -2.82 15.15
C GLU A 37 6.27 -3.94 14.12
N VAL A 38 5.02 -4.35 13.93
CA VAL A 38 4.60 -5.32 12.90
C VAL A 38 3.99 -4.60 11.69
N PRO A 39 4.06 -5.16 10.47
CA PRO A 39 4.62 -6.47 10.14
C PRO A 39 6.15 -6.50 10.20
N LEU A 40 6.73 -7.61 10.66
CA LEU A 40 8.18 -7.81 10.71
C LEU A 40 8.56 -9.20 10.18
N GLU A 41 9.69 -9.26 9.46
CA GLU A 41 10.30 -10.52 9.06
C GLU A 41 11.31 -10.97 10.13
N GLU A 42 11.21 -12.23 10.55
CA GLU A 42 12.16 -12.87 11.43
C GLU A 42 12.86 -14.00 10.69
N LYS A 43 14.20 -13.88 10.64
CA LYS A 43 15.10 -14.77 9.91
C LYS A 43 16.37 -14.92 10.72
N THR A 44 16.80 -16.15 10.93
CA THR A 44 18.09 -16.46 11.53
C THR A 44 19.16 -16.49 10.45
N LYS A 45 20.32 -15.89 10.73
CA LYS A 45 21.54 -16.01 9.91
C LYS A 45 22.73 -16.15 10.83
N LEU A 46 23.16 -17.38 11.05
CA LEU A 46 24.23 -17.73 11.97
C LEU A 46 25.57 -17.03 11.67
N ASP A 47 25.84 -16.69 10.40
CA ASP A 47 27.20 -16.33 9.96
C ASP A 47 27.63 -14.87 10.24
N HIS A 48 26.72 -13.94 10.57
CA HIS A 48 27.09 -12.52 10.71
C HIS A 48 26.39 -11.72 11.82
N ASN A 49 25.29 -12.21 12.41
CA ASN A 49 24.48 -11.45 13.39
C ASN A 49 24.10 -12.29 14.63
N ALA A 50 24.90 -13.31 14.97
CA ALA A 50 24.71 -14.12 16.18
C ALA A 50 24.44 -13.23 17.40
N PRO A 51 23.30 -13.39 18.09
CA PRO A 51 22.96 -12.55 19.24
C PRO A 51 23.98 -12.72 20.36
N THR A 52 24.49 -11.61 20.90
CA THR A 52 25.55 -11.60 21.92
C THR A 52 25.05 -11.32 23.34
N ASN A 53 23.76 -10.99 23.48
CA ASN A 53 23.16 -10.62 24.75
C ASN A 53 22.62 -11.86 25.44
N HIS A 54 23.48 -12.54 26.18
CA HIS A 54 23.17 -13.76 26.91
C HIS A 54 22.47 -13.45 28.24
N ILE A 55 21.48 -14.25 28.59
CA ILE A 55 20.78 -14.13 29.88
C ILE A 55 21.26 -15.18 30.89
N THR A 56 21.27 -14.79 32.16
CA THR A 56 21.65 -15.65 33.28
C THR A 56 20.62 -16.76 33.52
N VAL A 57 21.02 -17.85 34.16
CA VAL A 57 20.11 -18.96 34.54
C VAL A 57 18.88 -18.47 35.33
N ILE A 58 19.05 -17.47 36.20
CA ILE A 58 17.93 -16.87 36.95
C ILE A 58 16.95 -16.16 36.00
N GLN A 59 17.45 -15.44 35.00
CA GLN A 59 16.61 -14.78 33.99
C GLN A 59 15.94 -15.78 33.06
N LYS A 60 16.62 -16.87 32.69
CA LYS A 60 16.00 -17.98 31.93
C LYS A 60 14.82 -18.59 32.69
N LYS A 61 14.99 -18.84 33.99
CA LYS A 61 13.92 -19.34 34.87
C LYS A 61 12.77 -18.34 34.99
N ALA A 62 13.09 -17.04 35.09
CA ALA A 62 12.09 -15.98 35.12
C ALA A 62 11.26 -15.91 33.83
N LEU A 63 11.86 -16.20 32.69
CA LEU A 63 11.22 -16.22 31.37
C LEU A 63 10.66 -17.60 30.99
N HIS A 64 10.61 -18.54 31.93
CA HIS A 64 10.05 -19.88 31.70
C HIS A 64 10.67 -20.63 30.52
N PHE A 65 11.99 -20.55 30.35
CA PHE A 65 12.68 -21.30 29.28
C PHE A 65 12.50 -22.82 29.39
N ASP A 66 12.13 -23.34 30.57
CA ASP A 66 11.73 -24.73 30.77
C ASP A 66 10.45 -25.13 30.01
N LYS A 67 9.67 -24.15 29.55
CA LYS A 67 8.49 -24.33 28.71
C LYS A 67 8.75 -24.12 27.22
N ILE A 68 9.89 -23.52 26.88
CA ILE A 68 10.26 -23.16 25.52
C ILE A 68 11.09 -24.28 24.88
N THR A 69 12.06 -24.82 25.62
CA THR A 69 12.99 -25.81 25.07
C THR A 69 13.55 -26.73 26.16
N GLU A 70 13.92 -27.94 25.77
CA GLU A 70 14.60 -28.90 26.65
C GLU A 70 16.04 -28.44 26.93
N ASP A 71 16.66 -28.96 28.01
CA ASP A 71 18.05 -28.63 28.38
C ASP A 71 18.38 -27.12 28.55
N TRP A 72 17.36 -26.26 28.68
CA TRP A 72 17.46 -24.79 28.72
C TRP A 72 18.52 -24.21 29.67
N GLU A 73 18.80 -24.90 30.79
CA GLU A 73 19.81 -24.47 31.76
C GLU A 73 21.20 -24.36 31.10
N ARG A 74 21.50 -25.27 30.17
CA ARG A 74 22.80 -25.42 29.49
C ARG A 74 22.89 -24.68 28.17
N LEU A 75 21.76 -24.40 27.52
CA LEU A 75 21.75 -23.75 26.21
C LEU A 75 22.26 -22.32 26.31
N ASP A 76 22.93 -21.85 25.27
CA ASP A 76 23.18 -20.45 25.14
C ASP A 76 21.93 -19.75 24.61
N CYS A 77 21.42 -18.74 25.31
CA CYS A 77 20.14 -18.11 24.98
C CYS A 77 20.03 -16.68 25.49
N GLY A 78 19.05 -15.96 24.95
CA GLY A 78 18.78 -14.59 25.34
C GLY A 78 17.49 -14.04 24.74
N VAL A 79 17.31 -12.73 24.92
CA VAL A 79 16.16 -11.99 24.39
C VAL A 79 16.64 -11.17 23.19
N LEU A 80 15.80 -11.06 22.16
CA LEU A 80 16.08 -10.20 21.01
C LEU A 80 15.36 -8.86 21.15
N TYR A 81 14.04 -8.90 21.28
CA TYR A 81 13.16 -7.71 21.32
C TYR A 81 11.75 -8.09 21.79
N SER A 82 10.94 -7.08 22.12
CA SER A 82 9.50 -7.23 22.36
C SER A 82 8.67 -6.85 21.13
N ILE A 83 7.43 -7.32 21.09
CA ILE A 83 6.43 -6.96 20.07
C ILE A 83 5.14 -6.52 20.77
N ASP A 84 4.54 -5.43 20.34
CA ASP A 84 3.26 -4.95 20.87
C ASP A 84 2.07 -5.55 20.07
N LEU A 85 1.74 -6.82 20.38
CA LEU A 85 0.63 -7.54 19.72
C LEU A 85 -0.74 -7.32 20.37
N SER A 86 -0.79 -7.11 21.68
CA SER A 86 -2.04 -6.97 22.42
C SER A 86 -1.83 -6.22 23.74
N GLU A 87 -2.87 -5.57 24.23
CA GLU A 87 -2.89 -5.01 25.59
C GLU A 87 -3.13 -6.09 26.66
N ASN A 88 -3.55 -7.31 26.27
CA ASN A 88 -3.92 -8.39 27.19
C ASN A 88 -2.74 -9.28 27.62
N TYR A 89 -1.65 -9.28 26.85
CA TYR A 89 -0.48 -10.12 27.08
C TYR A 89 0.79 -9.45 26.56
N LYS A 90 1.94 -9.90 27.05
CA LYS A 90 3.27 -9.42 26.63
C LYS A 90 3.89 -10.41 25.67
N THR A 91 4.51 -9.91 24.61
CA THR A 91 5.17 -10.74 23.60
C THR A 91 6.66 -10.44 23.55
N TRP A 92 7.46 -11.49 23.60
CA TRP A 92 8.91 -11.41 23.48
C TRP A 92 9.42 -12.39 22.45
N VAL A 93 10.43 -11.98 21.69
CA VAL A 93 11.20 -12.88 20.85
C VAL A 93 12.50 -13.21 21.57
N VAL A 94 12.73 -14.49 21.77
CA VAL A 94 13.94 -15.05 22.38
C VAL A 94 14.71 -15.85 21.35
N TYR A 95 15.99 -16.08 21.62
CA TYR A 95 16.81 -16.99 20.84
C TYR A 95 17.45 -18.03 21.75
N TYR A 96 17.76 -19.20 21.19
CA TYR A 96 18.63 -20.18 21.82
C TYR A 96 19.42 -20.98 20.79
N TYR A 97 20.57 -21.48 21.22
CA TYR A 97 21.42 -22.37 20.44
C TYR A 97 21.22 -23.81 20.86
N TRP A 98 20.98 -24.69 19.89
CA TRP A 98 21.01 -26.13 20.10
C TRP A 98 22.09 -26.76 19.21
N GLY A 99 23.26 -27.01 19.79
CA GLY A 99 24.42 -27.43 19.00
C GLY A 99 24.86 -26.31 18.05
N GLU A 100 24.76 -26.58 16.74
CA GLU A 100 25.08 -25.62 15.66
C GLU A 100 23.82 -24.99 15.05
N GLU A 101 22.66 -25.15 15.70
CA GLU A 101 21.38 -24.59 15.28
C GLU A 101 21.07 -23.31 16.07
N LEU A 102 20.56 -22.30 15.38
CA LEU A 102 20.01 -21.08 16.00
C LEU A 102 18.50 -21.07 15.83
N HIS A 103 17.80 -21.08 16.95
CA HIS A 103 16.35 -20.96 17.01
C HIS A 103 15.97 -19.56 17.49
N THR A 104 14.91 -19.00 16.91
CA THR A 104 14.19 -17.87 17.49
C THR A 104 12.74 -18.25 17.74
N THR A 105 12.22 -17.81 18.88
CA THR A 105 10.91 -18.22 19.37
C THR A 105 10.15 -17.02 19.89
N LEU A 106 8.91 -16.88 19.46
CA LEU A 106 7.97 -15.93 20.03
C LEU A 106 7.34 -16.54 21.28
N VAL A 107 7.31 -15.79 22.37
CA VAL A 107 6.75 -16.24 23.64
C VAL A 107 5.76 -15.20 24.14
N ASN A 108 4.55 -15.67 24.43
CA ASN A 108 3.49 -14.88 25.02
C ASN A 108 3.43 -15.15 26.53
N TYR A 109 3.33 -14.06 27.28
CA TYR A 109 3.16 -14.08 28.73
C TYR A 109 1.97 -13.23 29.14
N ASP A 110 1.37 -13.52 30.28
CA ASP A 110 0.42 -12.58 30.86
C ASP A 110 1.13 -11.30 31.34
N LEU A 111 0.35 -10.35 31.87
CA LEU A 111 0.90 -9.06 32.32
C LEU A 111 1.88 -9.21 33.49
N GLU A 112 1.82 -10.32 34.21
CA GLU A 112 2.69 -10.70 35.33
C GLU A 112 3.89 -11.58 34.91
N TYR A 113 4.09 -11.83 33.62
CA TYR A 113 5.12 -12.69 33.05
C TYR A 113 4.95 -14.20 33.31
N ASN A 114 3.73 -14.68 33.59
CA ASN A 114 3.47 -16.12 33.57
C ASN A 114 3.39 -16.58 32.11
N PHE A 115 4.05 -17.69 31.80
CA PHE A 115 4.03 -18.30 30.47
C PHE A 115 2.60 -18.63 30.02
N ILE A 116 2.24 -18.20 28.81
CA ILE A 116 0.99 -18.57 28.15
C ILE A 116 1.29 -19.61 27.08
N ASP A 117 2.09 -19.24 26.09
CA ASP A 117 2.38 -20.08 24.93
C ASP A 117 3.64 -19.60 24.18
N SER A 118 4.16 -20.43 23.27
CA SER A 118 5.30 -20.08 22.44
C SER A 118 5.30 -20.79 21.09
N GLU A 119 5.83 -20.13 20.07
CA GLU A 119 5.96 -20.69 18.72
C GLU A 119 7.32 -20.35 18.09
N GLU A 120 7.93 -21.33 17.44
CA GLU A 120 9.18 -21.12 16.72
C GLU A 120 8.95 -20.21 15.51
N LEU A 121 9.77 -19.16 15.39
CA LEU A 121 9.69 -18.19 14.31
C LEU A 121 10.68 -18.52 13.20
N ALA A 122 11.92 -18.80 13.57
CA ALA A 122 12.98 -19.10 12.62
C ALA A 122 13.97 -20.10 13.20
N LEU A 123 14.56 -20.86 12.28
CA LEU A 123 15.55 -21.90 12.54
C LEU A 123 16.58 -21.80 11.42
N ASP A 124 17.86 -21.80 11.77
CA ASP A 124 18.97 -21.92 10.83
C ASP A 124 19.87 -23.06 11.31
N GLU A 125 19.97 -24.13 10.51
CA GLU A 125 20.79 -25.30 10.79
C GLU A 125 22.12 -25.20 10.02
N ASN A 126 23.20 -24.76 10.67
CA ASN A 126 24.48 -24.58 10.00
C ASN A 126 25.30 -25.86 9.78
N ALA A 127 24.94 -26.97 10.43
CA ALA A 127 25.73 -28.20 10.38
C ALA A 127 25.76 -28.78 8.96
N GLU A 128 24.58 -29.05 8.40
CA GLU A 128 24.42 -29.61 7.06
C GLU A 128 23.66 -28.68 6.11
N GLY A 129 23.09 -27.57 6.62
CA GLY A 129 22.33 -26.61 5.82
C GLY A 129 21.00 -27.16 5.33
N TRP A 130 20.46 -28.19 5.99
CA TRP A 130 19.29 -28.91 5.52
C TRP A 130 18.00 -28.22 5.91
N THR A 131 17.92 -27.65 7.12
CA THR A 131 16.69 -27.08 7.65
C THR A 131 16.79 -25.56 7.77
N LEU A 132 15.75 -24.87 7.28
CA LEU A 132 15.59 -23.43 7.42
C LEU A 132 14.12 -23.10 7.70
N SER A 133 13.88 -22.28 8.72
CA SER A 133 12.57 -21.67 8.96
C SER A 133 12.67 -20.16 8.98
N GLU A 134 11.71 -19.48 8.36
CA GLU A 134 11.60 -18.02 8.35
C GLU A 134 10.14 -17.61 8.56
N SER A 135 9.90 -16.51 9.28
CA SER A 135 8.54 -16.04 9.58
C SER A 135 8.32 -14.58 9.21
N THR A 136 7.08 -14.25 8.84
CA THR A 136 6.53 -12.90 8.88
C THR A 136 5.49 -12.81 9.99
N ILE A 137 5.70 -11.91 10.94
CA ILE A 137 4.80 -11.67 12.07
C ILE A 137 3.96 -10.44 11.78
N THR A 138 2.64 -10.57 11.92
CA THR A 138 1.67 -9.47 11.81
C THR A 138 0.99 -9.23 13.15
N GLN A 139 0.02 -8.33 13.21
CA GLN A 139 -0.73 -8.04 14.44
C GLN A 139 -1.48 -9.28 14.97
N HIS A 140 -1.99 -10.12 14.07
CA HIS A 140 -2.88 -11.23 14.41
C HIS A 140 -2.32 -12.61 14.03
N ARG A 141 -1.19 -12.69 13.31
CA ARG A 141 -0.70 -13.94 12.71
C ARG A 141 0.82 -14.06 12.69
N ILE A 142 1.27 -15.31 12.58
CA ILE A 142 2.60 -15.69 12.12
C ILE A 142 2.43 -16.43 10.80
N HIS A 143 3.16 -16.01 9.78
CA HIS A 143 3.28 -16.71 8.51
C HIS A 143 4.67 -17.33 8.43
N ARG A 144 4.78 -18.63 8.65
CA ARG A 144 6.06 -19.35 8.66
C ARG A 144 6.25 -20.17 7.39
N MET A 145 7.47 -20.13 6.86
CA MET A 145 7.97 -21.06 5.86
C MET A 145 8.95 -22.00 6.55
N ASP A 146 8.74 -23.31 6.40
CA ASP A 146 9.66 -24.36 6.84
C ASP A 146 10.21 -25.04 5.57
N ALA A 147 11.54 -25.07 5.43
CA ALA A 147 12.24 -25.63 4.28
C ALA A 147 13.19 -26.74 4.71
N LEU A 148 13.13 -27.86 4.01
CA LEU A 148 14.06 -28.98 4.11
C LEU A 148 14.71 -29.22 2.73
N TYR A 149 15.99 -28.86 2.62
CA TYR A 149 16.79 -28.90 1.39
C TYR A 149 17.34 -30.31 1.09
N ILE A 150 16.44 -31.28 0.98
CA ILE A 150 16.72 -32.62 0.43
C ILE A 150 16.31 -32.69 -1.04
N GLU A 151 16.57 -33.81 -1.74
CA GLU A 151 16.12 -33.99 -3.12
C GLU A 151 14.88 -34.92 -3.18
N PRO A 152 13.69 -34.44 -3.58
CA PRO A 152 13.33 -33.05 -3.92
C PRO A 152 13.14 -32.17 -2.68
N GLU A 153 13.33 -30.86 -2.85
CA GLU A 153 13.16 -29.88 -1.76
C GLU A 153 11.74 -29.95 -1.21
N GLN A 154 11.62 -29.83 0.12
CA GLN A 154 10.33 -29.83 0.81
C GLN A 154 10.13 -28.49 1.48
N ILE A 155 9.15 -27.73 0.99
CA ILE A 155 8.80 -26.42 1.53
C ILE A 155 7.33 -26.45 1.99
N GLU A 156 7.10 -26.11 3.25
CA GLU A 156 5.79 -25.97 3.85
C GLU A 156 5.55 -24.52 4.30
N TYR A 157 4.31 -24.04 4.08
CA TYR A 157 3.87 -22.73 4.58
C TYR A 157 2.75 -22.93 5.61
N ILE A 158 3.00 -22.43 6.81
CA ILE A 158 2.14 -22.61 7.98
C ILE A 158 1.71 -21.22 8.49
N ASN A 159 0.42 -21.10 8.82
CA ASN A 159 -0.12 -19.90 9.44
C ASN A 159 -0.48 -20.22 10.89
N PHE A 160 -0.08 -19.34 11.81
CA PHE A 160 -0.53 -19.34 13.20
C PHE A 160 -1.38 -18.12 13.47
N ILE A 161 -2.29 -18.22 14.44
CA ILE A 161 -3.24 -17.18 14.85
C ILE A 161 -3.00 -16.89 16.33
N PHE A 162 -2.86 -15.61 16.65
CA PHE A 162 -2.87 -15.15 18.04
C PHE A 162 -4.32 -15.06 18.54
N LYS A 163 -4.63 -15.76 19.63
CA LYS A 163 -5.90 -15.56 20.33
C LYS A 163 -5.80 -14.38 21.28
N ASP A 164 -6.95 -13.82 21.68
CA ASP A 164 -7.03 -12.76 22.68
C ASP A 164 -6.43 -13.15 24.04
N THR A 165 -6.36 -14.45 24.31
CA THR A 165 -5.75 -15.05 25.51
C THR A 165 -4.23 -15.13 25.46
N GLY A 166 -3.61 -14.83 24.31
CA GLY A 166 -2.16 -15.02 24.08
C GLY A 166 -1.78 -16.42 23.60
N GLU A 167 -2.71 -17.36 23.52
CA GLU A 167 -2.44 -18.68 22.90
C GLU A 167 -2.14 -18.52 21.40
N ILE A 168 -1.20 -19.32 20.92
CA ILE A 168 -0.77 -19.38 19.52
C ILE A 168 -1.25 -20.70 18.95
N VAL A 169 -2.14 -20.66 17.97
CA VAL A 169 -2.69 -21.88 17.38
C VAL A 169 -2.48 -21.89 15.88
N SER A 170 -2.15 -23.06 15.33
CA SER A 170 -2.13 -23.21 13.88
C SER A 170 -3.51 -22.88 13.29
N GLU A 171 -3.55 -22.28 12.10
CA GLU A 171 -4.81 -21.95 11.42
C GLU A 171 -5.69 -23.19 11.23
N LYS A 172 -5.07 -24.34 10.97
CA LYS A 172 -5.76 -25.62 10.85
C LYS A 172 -6.43 -26.03 12.16
N GLU A 173 -5.75 -25.88 13.29
CA GLU A 173 -6.31 -26.18 14.62
C GLU A 173 -7.44 -25.20 14.97
N TYR A 174 -7.22 -23.90 14.75
CA TYR A 174 -8.21 -22.86 15.02
C TYR A 174 -9.56 -23.14 14.35
N TYR A 175 -9.53 -23.67 13.12
CA TYR A 175 -10.73 -24.04 12.36
C TYR A 175 -11.15 -25.51 12.49
N ASN A 176 -10.55 -26.29 13.39
CA ASN A 176 -10.79 -27.73 13.52
C ASN A 176 -10.67 -28.49 12.18
N GLY A 177 -9.72 -28.08 11.34
CA GLY A 177 -9.48 -28.61 10.00
C GLY A 177 -10.40 -28.07 8.90
N ASN A 178 -11.47 -27.35 9.23
CA ASN A 178 -12.45 -26.83 8.29
C ASN A 178 -12.23 -25.33 8.03
N ILE A 179 -11.14 -25.01 7.32
CA ILE A 179 -10.81 -23.62 6.99
C ILE A 179 -11.93 -23.04 6.11
N PRO A 180 -12.57 -21.93 6.51
CA PRO A 180 -13.68 -21.36 5.77
C PRO A 180 -13.21 -20.72 4.46
N ASP A 181 -14.06 -20.76 3.42
CA ASP A 181 -13.84 -20.06 2.15
C ASP A 181 -13.74 -18.53 2.34
N THR A 182 -14.26 -17.99 3.44
CA THR A 182 -14.16 -16.55 3.74
C THR A 182 -12.82 -16.21 4.39
N CYS A 183 -12.25 -15.06 4.02
CA CYS A 183 -11.26 -14.43 4.88
C CYS A 183 -11.96 -13.87 6.13
N VAL A 184 -11.30 -13.95 7.28
CA VAL A 184 -11.79 -13.29 8.50
C VAL A 184 -11.80 -11.77 8.30
N HIS A 185 -12.70 -11.07 8.98
CA HIS A 185 -12.86 -9.61 8.91
C HIS A 185 -11.63 -8.79 9.36
N TYR A 186 -10.58 -9.43 9.91
CA TYR A 186 -9.30 -8.83 10.27
C TYR A 186 -8.19 -9.76 9.78
N PHE A 187 -7.91 -9.71 8.48
CA PHE A 187 -6.85 -10.49 7.90
C PHE A 187 -5.65 -9.58 7.62
N ASP A 188 -4.53 -9.87 8.28
CA ASP A 188 -3.27 -9.20 8.02
C ASP A 188 -2.56 -9.91 6.86
N PRO A 189 -2.37 -9.26 5.71
CA PRO A 189 -1.65 -9.87 4.61
C PRO A 189 -0.20 -10.15 4.94
N LEU A 190 0.23 -11.35 4.55
CA LEU A 190 1.63 -11.73 4.46
C LEU A 190 2.37 -10.76 3.54
N ALA A 191 1.78 -10.44 2.40
CA ALA A 191 2.31 -9.45 1.49
C ALA A 191 1.18 -8.71 0.77
N VAL A 192 1.42 -7.44 0.50
CA VAL A 192 0.61 -6.63 -0.41
C VAL A 192 1.39 -6.48 -1.70
N LYS A 193 0.82 -6.98 -2.80
CA LYS A 193 1.39 -6.87 -4.15
C LYS A 193 0.36 -6.28 -5.11
N TYR A 194 0.79 -6.02 -6.34
CA TYR A 194 -0.03 -5.42 -7.38
C TYR A 194 0.13 -6.17 -8.70
N VAL A 195 -0.96 -6.26 -9.47
CA VAL A 195 -0.97 -6.97 -10.74
C VAL A 195 -0.23 -6.20 -11.83
N GLN A 196 0.87 -6.75 -12.35
CA GLN A 196 1.64 -6.16 -13.46
C GLN A 196 1.24 -6.73 -14.84
N ALA A 197 0.44 -7.80 -14.88
CA ALA A 197 -0.07 -8.36 -16.12
C ALA A 197 -1.02 -7.38 -16.81
N LEU A 198 -0.66 -6.92 -18.02
CA LEU A 198 -1.45 -5.95 -18.79
C LEU A 198 -2.88 -6.40 -19.04
N ASN A 199 -3.06 -7.68 -19.35
CA ASN A 199 -4.38 -8.25 -19.56
C ASN A 199 -5.09 -8.57 -18.25
N GLY A 200 -4.52 -8.28 -17.08
CA GLY A 200 -5.01 -8.72 -15.78
C GLY A 200 -4.61 -10.16 -15.45
N LEU A 201 -4.87 -10.57 -14.21
CA LEU A 201 -4.46 -11.84 -13.62
C LEU A 201 -5.67 -12.71 -13.32
N ASN A 202 -5.67 -13.97 -13.76
CA ASN A 202 -6.81 -14.86 -13.54
C ASN A 202 -6.95 -15.23 -12.06
N ILE A 203 -8.17 -15.12 -11.54
CA ILE A 203 -8.55 -15.59 -10.19
C ILE A 203 -9.10 -17.00 -10.33
N ARG A 204 -8.66 -17.89 -9.44
CA ARG A 204 -9.08 -19.29 -9.42
C ARG A 204 -9.70 -19.68 -8.08
N ASP A 205 -10.60 -20.66 -8.13
CA ASP A 205 -11.10 -21.37 -6.94
C ASP A 205 -10.07 -22.43 -6.47
N GLU A 206 -10.40 -23.10 -5.36
CA GLU A 206 -9.58 -24.18 -4.77
C GLU A 206 -9.33 -25.37 -5.71
N ASN A 207 -10.21 -25.59 -6.69
CA ASN A 207 -10.11 -26.64 -7.69
C ASN A 207 -9.29 -26.21 -8.91
N GLY A 208 -8.82 -24.95 -8.93
CA GLY A 208 -8.06 -24.38 -10.04
C GLY A 208 -8.94 -23.87 -11.19
N ASN A 209 -10.27 -23.88 -11.07
CA ASN A 209 -11.14 -23.32 -12.09
C ASN A 209 -11.00 -21.80 -12.12
N LYS A 210 -10.95 -21.22 -13.30
CA LYS A 210 -10.98 -19.76 -13.45
C LYS A 210 -12.38 -19.24 -13.12
N ILE A 211 -12.46 -18.35 -12.14
CA ILE A 211 -13.74 -17.75 -11.68
C ILE A 211 -13.79 -16.23 -11.88
N GLY A 212 -12.64 -15.60 -12.14
CA GLY A 212 -12.56 -14.16 -12.24
C GLY A 212 -11.24 -13.68 -12.81
N LYS A 213 -11.02 -12.36 -12.73
CA LYS A 213 -9.80 -11.71 -13.17
C LYS A 213 -9.58 -10.43 -12.36
N LEU A 214 -8.38 -10.28 -11.80
CA LEU A 214 -7.90 -9.02 -11.25
C LEU A 214 -7.39 -8.16 -12.41
N LEU A 215 -7.70 -6.87 -12.36
CA LEU A 215 -7.24 -5.90 -13.36
C LEU A 215 -5.76 -5.57 -13.15
N TYR A 216 -5.13 -4.99 -14.17
CA TYR A 216 -3.80 -4.41 -14.01
C TYR A 216 -3.82 -3.36 -12.88
N GLY A 217 -2.75 -3.34 -12.09
CA GLY A 217 -2.56 -2.44 -10.97
C GLY A 217 -3.43 -2.80 -9.75
N GLU A 218 -4.32 -3.80 -9.83
CA GLU A 218 -5.18 -4.14 -8.71
C GLU A 218 -4.36 -4.65 -7.51
N LYS A 219 -4.74 -4.20 -6.30
CA LYS A 219 -4.09 -4.58 -5.04
C LYS A 219 -4.43 -6.02 -4.70
N VAL A 220 -3.42 -6.81 -4.35
CA VAL A 220 -3.52 -8.22 -3.99
C VAL A 220 -2.98 -8.42 -2.59
N ASN A 221 -3.87 -8.82 -1.69
CA ASN A 221 -3.52 -9.22 -0.33
C ASN A 221 -3.20 -10.72 -0.32
N ILE A 222 -1.91 -11.07 -0.38
CA ILE A 222 -1.45 -12.45 -0.29
C ILE A 222 -1.59 -12.92 1.16
N ILE A 223 -2.19 -14.09 1.34
CA ILE A 223 -2.49 -14.64 2.66
C ILE A 223 -1.69 -15.88 3.00
N LYS A 224 -1.21 -16.57 1.96
CA LYS A 224 -0.40 -17.77 2.08
C LYS A 224 0.29 -18.07 0.74
N TYR A 225 1.57 -18.39 0.76
CA TYR A 225 2.24 -19.03 -0.38
C TYR A 225 1.92 -20.52 -0.41
N THR A 226 1.86 -21.10 -1.60
CA THR A 226 1.72 -22.56 -1.77
C THR A 226 2.97 -23.12 -2.42
N ASN A 227 3.20 -24.41 -2.26
CA ASN A 227 4.27 -25.15 -2.93
C ASN A 227 3.96 -25.50 -4.40
N LYS A 228 2.90 -24.94 -4.98
CA LYS A 228 2.51 -25.18 -6.37
C LYS A 228 3.20 -24.18 -7.28
N GLU A 229 4.36 -24.54 -7.79
CA GLU A 229 5.07 -23.75 -8.79
C GLU A 229 4.38 -23.79 -10.16
N LEU A 230 4.53 -22.72 -10.92
CA LEU A 230 4.04 -22.58 -12.29
C LEU A 230 5.02 -21.77 -13.14
N SER A 231 5.27 -22.24 -14.36
CA SER A 231 5.99 -21.48 -15.37
C SER A 231 5.04 -21.14 -16.53
N VAL A 232 5.01 -19.87 -16.92
CA VAL A 232 4.20 -19.37 -18.02
C VAL A 232 5.10 -18.82 -19.11
N ASN A 233 4.89 -19.25 -20.36
CA ASN A 233 5.55 -18.64 -21.52
C ASN A 233 4.70 -17.46 -22.00
N ASP A 234 5.24 -16.25 -21.86
CA ASP A 234 4.64 -15.00 -22.28
C ASP A 234 5.49 -14.38 -23.40
N ASN A 235 5.03 -14.55 -24.64
CA ASN A 235 5.70 -14.02 -25.83
C ASN A 235 7.19 -14.42 -25.94
N GLY A 236 7.52 -15.67 -25.59
CA GLY A 236 8.88 -16.21 -25.62
C GLY A 236 9.69 -15.96 -24.36
N LYS A 237 9.16 -15.21 -23.39
CA LYS A 237 9.76 -15.04 -22.06
C LYS A 237 9.11 -16.01 -21.08
N ILE A 238 9.93 -16.80 -20.39
CA ILE A 238 9.46 -17.66 -19.31
C ILE A 238 9.33 -16.80 -18.04
N ILE A 239 8.13 -16.82 -17.45
CA ILE A 239 7.81 -16.21 -16.16
C ILE A 239 7.57 -17.33 -15.17
N ASN A 240 8.38 -17.38 -14.12
CA ASN A 240 8.26 -18.35 -13.04
C ASN A 240 7.59 -17.71 -11.82
N GLY A 241 6.91 -18.53 -11.03
CA GLY A 241 6.31 -18.14 -9.77
C GLY A 241 5.56 -19.33 -9.16
N SER A 242 4.75 -19.03 -8.15
CA SER A 242 3.92 -19.97 -7.42
C SER A 242 2.45 -19.57 -7.48
N ILE A 243 1.58 -20.53 -7.25
CA ILE A 243 0.20 -20.24 -6.90
C ILE A 243 0.19 -19.74 -5.46
N VAL A 244 -0.44 -18.59 -5.24
CA VAL A 244 -0.60 -18.00 -3.90
C VAL A 244 -2.07 -17.89 -3.57
N GLU A 245 -2.37 -18.06 -2.30
CA GLU A 245 -3.69 -17.80 -1.75
C GLU A 245 -3.82 -16.31 -1.45
N ILE A 246 -4.94 -15.72 -1.84
CA ILE A 246 -5.23 -14.30 -1.69
C ILE A 246 -6.59 -14.12 -1.04
N CYS A 247 -6.78 -12.93 -0.48
CA CYS A 247 -8.07 -12.50 -0.01
C CYS A 247 -8.71 -11.55 -1.03
N ASN A 248 -9.75 -12.02 -1.70
CA ASN A 248 -10.44 -11.30 -2.78
C ASN A 248 -11.85 -10.86 -2.37
N TYR A 249 -12.23 -9.62 -2.67
CA TYR A 249 -13.58 -9.13 -2.37
C TYR A 249 -14.55 -9.52 -3.49
N GLU A 250 -15.51 -10.40 -3.17
CA GLU A 250 -16.50 -10.92 -4.10
C GLU A 250 -17.90 -10.82 -3.49
N SER A 251 -18.82 -10.15 -4.20
CA SER A 251 -20.24 -10.12 -3.85
C SER A 251 -20.54 -9.70 -2.40
N GLY A 252 -19.79 -8.72 -1.87
CA GLY A 252 -20.00 -8.21 -0.51
C GLY A 252 -19.10 -8.81 0.55
N TYR A 253 -18.33 -9.86 0.23
CA TYR A 253 -17.54 -10.61 1.21
C TYR A 253 -16.13 -10.91 0.71
N ASN A 254 -15.20 -11.03 1.65
CA ASN A 254 -13.82 -11.43 1.38
C ASN A 254 -13.71 -12.95 1.32
N LYS A 255 -13.23 -13.49 0.19
CA LYS A 255 -13.08 -14.92 -0.05
C LYS A 255 -11.65 -15.31 -0.40
N ARG A 256 -11.26 -16.51 0.00
CA ARG A 256 -9.97 -17.13 -0.29
C ARG A 256 -9.92 -17.56 -1.74
N ARG A 257 -8.95 -17.05 -2.49
CA ARG A 257 -8.78 -17.33 -3.92
C ARG A 257 -7.35 -17.60 -4.25
N TYR A 258 -7.11 -18.09 -5.45
CA TYR A 258 -5.78 -18.45 -5.90
C TYR A 258 -5.39 -17.67 -7.15
N VAL A 259 -4.17 -17.15 -7.16
CA VAL A 259 -3.58 -16.44 -8.31
C VAL A 259 -2.14 -16.88 -8.50
N PHE A 260 -1.60 -16.64 -9.70
CA PHE A 260 -0.19 -16.89 -10.00
C PHE A 260 0.63 -15.64 -9.69
N ASP A 261 1.62 -15.74 -8.80
CA ASP A 261 2.37 -14.58 -8.30
C ASP A 261 3.47 -14.08 -9.24
N GLY A 262 3.80 -14.81 -10.31
CA GLY A 262 4.83 -14.39 -11.28
C GLY A 262 4.54 -13.07 -12.00
N TYR A 263 3.31 -12.56 -11.88
CA TYR A 263 2.89 -11.23 -12.37
C TYR A 263 2.53 -10.25 -11.24
N LEU A 264 2.83 -10.58 -10.00
CA LEU A 264 2.64 -9.71 -8.86
C LEU A 264 3.95 -8.98 -8.56
N VAL A 265 3.86 -7.68 -8.32
CA VAL A 265 5.00 -6.81 -8.03
C VAL A 265 4.70 -5.88 -6.86
N ASP A 266 5.73 -5.31 -6.24
CA ASP A 266 5.55 -4.21 -5.30
C ASP A 266 5.06 -2.94 -6.01
N ASP A 267 4.46 -2.00 -5.27
CA ASP A 267 3.91 -0.76 -5.80
C ASP A 267 4.95 0.05 -6.60
N THR A 268 6.18 0.12 -6.09
CA THR A 268 7.31 0.81 -6.72
C THR A 268 7.79 0.14 -8.01
N ALA A 269 7.45 -1.14 -8.21
CA ALA A 269 7.87 -1.95 -9.35
C ALA A 269 6.79 -2.08 -10.45
N LEU A 270 5.56 -1.58 -10.22
CA LEU A 270 4.55 -1.44 -11.26
C LEU A 270 5.12 -0.65 -12.44
N LYS A 271 4.78 -0.98 -13.69
CA LYS A 271 5.28 -0.23 -14.86
C LYS A 271 4.17 0.16 -15.78
N LEU A 272 4.13 1.43 -16.17
CA LEU A 272 3.29 1.93 -17.23
C LEU A 272 3.79 1.43 -18.59
N TYR A 273 2.88 0.98 -19.43
CA TYR A 273 3.16 0.56 -20.80
C TYR A 273 2.49 1.49 -21.81
N ASN A 274 3.05 1.61 -23.02
CA ASN A 274 2.48 2.43 -24.10
C ASN A 274 1.04 2.06 -24.43
N THR A 275 0.67 0.78 -24.30
CA THR A 275 -0.70 0.28 -24.54
C THR A 275 -1.73 0.80 -23.54
N GLN A 276 -1.30 1.49 -22.48
CA GLN A 276 -2.17 2.12 -21.48
C GLN A 276 -2.40 3.62 -21.77
N LEU A 277 -1.77 4.15 -22.82
CA LEU A 277 -2.08 5.45 -23.40
C LEU A 277 -3.01 5.24 -24.59
N CYS A 278 -4.27 5.66 -24.44
CA CYS A 278 -5.27 5.44 -25.47
C CYS A 278 -5.87 6.79 -25.88
N PRO A 279 -5.92 7.13 -27.17
CA PRO A 279 -6.66 8.32 -27.60
C PRO A 279 -8.14 8.12 -27.23
N ASN A 280 -8.74 9.10 -26.55
CA ASN A 280 -10.17 9.06 -26.34
C ASN A 280 -10.84 9.44 -27.67
N MET A 281 -11.48 8.49 -28.36
CA MET A 281 -12.40 8.87 -29.42
C MET A 281 -13.66 9.40 -28.71
N LEU A 282 -13.88 10.71 -28.79
CA LEU A 282 -15.11 11.36 -28.34
C LEU A 282 -16.31 10.73 -29.07
N THR A 283 -16.90 9.67 -28.53
CA THR A 283 -18.19 9.14 -28.97
C THR A 283 -19.14 9.11 -27.78
N GLU A 284 -20.33 9.68 -27.94
CA GLU A 284 -21.35 9.94 -26.90
C GLU A 284 -21.97 8.67 -26.26
N ASP A 285 -21.50 7.46 -26.57
CA ASP A 285 -22.18 6.19 -26.26
C ASP A 285 -21.37 5.22 -25.38
N ASP A 286 -20.49 5.69 -24.49
CA ASP A 286 -19.75 4.83 -23.55
C ASP A 286 -20.57 4.52 -22.27
N LYS A 287 -21.64 3.73 -22.44
CA LYS A 287 -22.30 3.02 -21.33
C LYS A 287 -21.62 1.66 -21.15
N ASP A 288 -20.68 1.60 -20.19
CA ASP A 288 -19.88 0.45 -19.74
C ASP A 288 -18.48 0.28 -20.40
N PRO A 289 -17.43 0.92 -19.82
CA PRO A 289 -16.06 0.89 -20.33
C PRO A 289 -15.28 -0.43 -20.12
N PHE A 290 -15.85 -1.43 -19.46
CA PHE A 290 -15.12 -2.68 -19.14
C PHE A 290 -15.41 -3.82 -20.11
N ASN A 291 -16.41 -3.66 -20.99
CA ASN A 291 -17.00 -4.80 -21.66
C ASN A 291 -17.39 -4.50 -23.12
N LYS A 292 -16.39 -4.24 -23.98
CA LYS A 292 -16.41 -4.62 -25.41
C LYS A 292 -15.13 -4.23 -26.15
N GLY A 293 -14.53 -5.22 -26.80
CA GLY A 293 -13.63 -5.08 -27.95
C GLY A 293 -12.22 -4.61 -27.61
N GLU A 294 -11.23 -5.15 -28.32
CA GLU A 294 -9.87 -4.63 -28.34
C GLU A 294 -9.91 -3.12 -28.64
N ARG A 295 -9.75 -2.27 -27.62
CA ARG A 295 -9.46 -0.86 -27.85
C ARG A 295 -8.09 -0.82 -28.50
N VAL A 296 -8.06 -0.36 -29.75
CA VAL A 296 -6.82 -0.15 -30.50
C VAL A 296 -6.15 1.10 -29.91
N CYS A 297 -5.35 0.93 -28.85
CA CYS A 297 -4.46 1.98 -28.32
C CYS A 297 -3.22 2.18 -29.22
N LEU A 298 -3.35 1.84 -30.51
CA LEU A 298 -2.32 2.06 -31.51
C LEU A 298 -2.51 3.46 -32.06
N ASP A 299 -1.79 4.39 -31.48
CA ASP A 299 -1.39 5.57 -32.21
C ASP A 299 0.11 5.72 -31.98
N ASP A 300 0.91 5.65 -33.05
CA ASP A 300 2.34 6.04 -33.09
C ASP A 300 2.56 7.53 -32.73
N ILE A 301 1.49 8.19 -32.24
CA ILE A 301 1.41 9.58 -31.85
C ILE A 301 2.09 9.81 -30.50
N TYR A 302 2.21 8.78 -29.64
CA TYR A 302 2.92 8.92 -28.36
C TYR A 302 3.80 7.73 -28.03
N SER A 303 4.93 8.04 -27.41
CA SER A 303 5.82 7.03 -26.84
C SER A 303 6.19 7.42 -25.41
N ILE A 304 6.14 6.46 -24.49
CA ILE A 304 6.74 6.60 -23.16
C ILE A 304 8.21 6.26 -23.27
N ILE A 305 9.05 7.18 -22.80
CA ILE A 305 10.47 6.92 -22.60
C ILE A 305 10.75 6.92 -21.10
N LEU A 306 11.15 5.76 -20.56
CA LEU A 306 11.63 5.66 -19.19
C LEU A 306 13.11 6.08 -19.16
N GLU A 307 13.35 7.39 -19.09
CA GLU A 307 14.69 7.98 -19.07
C GLU A 307 15.04 8.60 -17.71
N LYS A 308 16.34 8.77 -17.45
CA LYS A 308 16.81 9.68 -16.39
C LYS A 308 16.27 11.08 -16.71
N LEU A 309 15.72 11.77 -15.69
CA LEU A 309 15.18 13.13 -15.77
C LEU A 309 15.95 13.99 -16.80
N PRO A 310 15.39 14.22 -18.00
CA PRO A 310 16.03 15.08 -19.00
C PRO A 310 16.05 16.53 -18.48
N ASN A 311 16.93 17.35 -19.06
CA ASN A 311 16.91 18.80 -18.79
C ASN A 311 15.54 19.36 -19.20
N SER A 312 14.81 19.93 -18.25
CA SER A 312 13.56 20.64 -18.52
C SER A 312 13.82 22.03 -19.08
N ILE A 313 12.88 22.52 -19.88
CA ILE A 313 12.86 23.90 -20.38
C ILE A 313 11.98 24.71 -19.44
N PRO A 314 12.47 25.81 -18.85
CA PRO A 314 11.64 26.66 -18.01
C PRO A 314 10.45 27.25 -18.79
N THR A 315 9.23 27.02 -18.30
CA THR A 315 7.98 27.48 -18.94
C THR A 315 7.10 28.33 -18.00
N ASN A 316 7.72 29.13 -17.13
CA ASN A 316 6.99 30.04 -16.25
C ASN A 316 6.52 31.29 -17.00
N PHE A 317 5.52 31.13 -17.87
CA PHE A 317 4.96 32.22 -18.68
C PHE A 317 3.82 32.99 -18.01
N ILE A 318 3.25 32.42 -16.94
CA ILE A 318 2.20 33.05 -16.15
C ILE A 318 2.86 33.86 -15.04
N THR A 319 2.84 35.18 -15.17
CA THR A 319 3.47 36.10 -14.23
C THR A 319 2.42 36.89 -13.46
N LYS A 320 2.81 37.52 -12.36
CA LYS A 320 1.92 38.39 -11.60
C LYS A 320 1.64 39.68 -12.38
N ASN A 321 0.39 40.12 -12.44
CA ASN A 321 0.02 41.45 -12.91
C ASN A 321 -0.36 42.35 -11.72
N ASP A 322 0.50 43.31 -11.40
CA ASP A 322 0.31 44.20 -10.23
C ASP A 322 -0.89 45.15 -10.34
N ASN A 323 -1.50 45.27 -11.52
CA ASN A 323 -2.70 46.10 -11.70
C ASN A 323 -4.00 45.36 -11.35
N VAL A 324 -3.94 44.05 -11.07
CA VAL A 324 -5.09 43.28 -10.59
C VAL A 324 -5.33 43.59 -9.12
N ILE A 325 -6.57 43.94 -8.79
CA ILE A 325 -6.96 44.22 -7.41
C ILE A 325 -7.58 42.95 -6.84
N LEU A 326 -6.96 42.42 -5.78
CA LEU A 326 -7.41 41.26 -5.04
C LEU A 326 -7.98 41.73 -3.69
N GLU A 327 -9.26 41.47 -3.48
CA GLU A 327 -9.96 41.64 -2.21
C GLU A 327 -10.45 40.27 -1.75
N LYS A 328 -10.81 40.14 -0.47
CA LYS A 328 -11.17 38.85 0.17
C LYS A 328 -12.13 37.99 -0.67
N ASP A 329 -13.18 38.61 -1.20
CA ASP A 329 -14.26 37.92 -1.93
C ASP A 329 -14.41 38.46 -3.36
N LYS A 330 -13.38 39.14 -3.90
CA LYS A 330 -13.50 39.83 -5.19
C LYS A 330 -12.16 39.98 -5.91
N ILE A 331 -12.14 39.59 -7.20
CA ILE A 331 -11.04 39.86 -8.13
C ILE A 331 -11.49 40.93 -9.11
N THR A 332 -10.67 41.98 -9.30
CA THR A 332 -10.93 43.01 -10.31
C THR A 332 -9.79 43.10 -11.30
N LEU A 333 -10.07 42.74 -12.55
CA LEU A 333 -9.15 42.79 -13.68
C LEU A 333 -9.26 44.15 -14.40
N PRO A 334 -8.14 44.86 -14.62
CA PRO A 334 -8.12 46.06 -15.44
C PRO A 334 -8.16 45.68 -16.93
N LEU A 335 -9.05 46.32 -17.70
CA LEU A 335 -9.11 46.13 -19.14
C LEU A 335 -8.40 47.28 -19.88
N THR A 336 -7.84 46.99 -21.06
CA THR A 336 -7.09 48.01 -21.84
C THR A 336 -7.94 49.20 -22.27
N ASN A 337 -9.26 48.99 -22.42
CA ASN A 337 -10.24 50.04 -22.71
C ASN A 337 -10.63 50.91 -21.50
N GLY A 338 -9.97 50.73 -20.34
CA GLY A 338 -10.22 51.46 -19.10
C GLY A 338 -11.42 50.96 -18.29
N LYS A 339 -12.18 49.98 -18.79
CA LYS A 339 -13.20 49.28 -17.99
C LYS A 339 -12.55 48.26 -17.06
N LYS A 340 -13.39 47.65 -16.21
CA LYS A 340 -12.97 46.61 -15.26
C LYS A 340 -13.86 45.38 -15.44
N LYS A 341 -13.27 44.19 -15.30
CA LYS A 341 -14.00 42.92 -15.18
C LYS A 341 -13.85 42.44 -13.75
N THR A 342 -14.96 42.04 -13.13
CA THR A 342 -14.99 41.64 -11.73
C THR A 342 -15.51 40.21 -11.61
N PHE A 343 -14.86 39.43 -10.75
CA PHE A 343 -15.34 38.14 -10.26
C PHE A 343 -15.59 38.28 -8.77
N ILE A 344 -16.73 37.77 -8.28
CA ILE A 344 -17.16 37.87 -6.88
C ILE A 344 -17.33 36.44 -6.38
N ASN A 345 -16.71 36.13 -5.26
CA ASN A 345 -16.86 34.82 -4.63
C ASN A 345 -18.21 34.76 -3.94
N ASN A 346 -18.98 33.72 -4.24
CA ASN A 346 -20.19 33.37 -3.52
C ASN A 346 -19.89 32.22 -2.56
N THR A 347 -19.95 32.50 -1.26
CA THR A 347 -19.73 31.51 -0.19
C THR A 347 -21.05 31.00 0.40
N GLU A 348 -22.17 31.17 -0.30
CA GLU A 348 -23.43 30.52 0.09
C GLU A 348 -23.24 28.99 0.10
N TYR A 349 -23.72 28.37 1.17
CA TYR A 349 -23.59 26.94 1.40
C TYR A 349 -24.45 26.15 0.39
N LEU A 350 -23.86 25.13 -0.27
CA LEU A 350 -24.46 24.19 -1.26
C LEU A 350 -24.17 24.54 -2.74
N GLU A 351 -25.14 24.27 -3.63
CA GLU A 351 -25.02 24.22 -5.08
C GLU A 351 -24.72 25.58 -5.75
N SER A 352 -24.77 26.69 -5.00
CA SER A 352 -24.48 28.04 -5.49
C SER A 352 -23.07 28.55 -5.13
N THR A 353 -22.22 27.70 -4.52
CA THR A 353 -20.83 28.08 -4.20
C THR A 353 -20.05 28.31 -5.49
N GLU A 354 -19.48 29.51 -5.63
CA GLU A 354 -18.54 29.86 -6.67
C GLU A 354 -17.38 30.63 -6.04
N SER A 355 -16.16 30.13 -6.12
CA SER A 355 -14.98 30.89 -5.73
C SER A 355 -13.98 30.99 -6.86
N TYR A 356 -13.36 32.16 -6.97
CA TYR A 356 -12.41 32.48 -8.00
C TYR A 356 -11.07 32.85 -7.37
N GLU A 357 -9.98 32.32 -7.92
CA GLU A 357 -8.61 32.65 -7.54
C GLU A 357 -7.84 33.20 -8.74
N TYR A 358 -7.08 34.28 -8.52
CA TYR A 358 -6.24 34.87 -9.56
C TYR A 358 -4.89 34.17 -9.61
N ILE A 359 -4.61 33.49 -10.71
CA ILE A 359 -3.39 32.70 -10.89
C ILE A 359 -2.27 33.54 -11.50
N GLY A 360 -2.58 34.37 -12.49
CA GLY A 360 -1.59 35.25 -13.10
C GLY A 360 -1.96 35.78 -14.48
N PHE A 361 -0.95 36.17 -15.25
CA PHE A 361 -1.06 36.86 -16.52
C PHE A 361 -0.10 36.30 -17.55
N LEU A 362 -0.59 36.09 -18.75
CA LEU A 362 0.14 35.58 -19.89
C LEU A 362 0.40 36.72 -20.87
N GLU A 363 1.55 37.38 -20.72
CA GLU A 363 1.90 38.61 -21.46
C GLU A 363 1.85 38.46 -22.97
N SER A 364 2.23 37.31 -23.53
CA SER A 364 2.27 37.13 -25.00
C SER A 364 0.89 37.12 -25.66
N PHE A 365 -0.17 36.99 -24.88
CA PHE A 365 -1.55 36.91 -25.39
C PHE A 365 -2.47 37.95 -24.73
N ASP A 366 -1.96 38.75 -23.79
CA ASP A 366 -2.74 39.66 -22.96
C ASP A 366 -3.90 38.97 -22.22
N TYR A 367 -3.66 37.76 -21.70
CA TYR A 367 -4.68 36.95 -21.02
C TYR A 367 -4.42 36.84 -19.52
N HIS A 368 -5.45 37.06 -18.71
CA HIS A 368 -5.45 36.71 -17.28
C HIS A 368 -5.87 35.25 -17.12
N LEU A 369 -5.18 34.49 -16.25
CA LEU A 369 -5.57 33.15 -15.85
C LEU A 369 -6.28 33.19 -14.49
N ILE A 370 -7.46 32.60 -14.44
CA ILE A 370 -8.30 32.47 -13.25
C ILE A 370 -8.57 31.00 -13.00
N GLU A 371 -8.54 30.58 -11.73
CA GLU A 371 -9.08 29.29 -11.27
C GLU A 371 -10.50 29.52 -10.75
N GLY A 372 -11.44 28.70 -11.22
CA GLY A 372 -12.81 28.63 -10.74
C GLY A 372 -13.02 27.35 -9.93
N SER A 373 -13.65 27.48 -8.77
CA SER A 373 -14.09 26.37 -7.94
C SER A 373 -15.59 26.48 -7.73
N TYR A 374 -16.29 25.38 -8.00
CA TYR A 374 -17.74 25.26 -8.01
C TYR A 374 -18.17 24.05 -7.17
N PHE A 375 -19.47 23.86 -6.98
CA PHE A 375 -19.97 22.64 -6.34
C PHE A 375 -19.58 21.40 -7.17
N GLU A 376 -18.71 20.55 -6.61
CA GLU A 376 -18.19 19.30 -7.24
C GLU A 376 -17.42 19.47 -8.55
N GLU A 377 -17.10 20.70 -8.93
CA GLU A 377 -16.41 21.00 -10.18
C GLU A 377 -15.37 22.11 -9.98
N GLY A 378 -14.36 22.14 -10.83
CA GLY A 378 -13.39 23.22 -10.89
C GLY A 378 -12.79 23.32 -12.28
N ASP A 379 -12.35 24.50 -12.64
CA ASP A 379 -11.72 24.74 -13.92
C ASP A 379 -10.71 25.90 -13.88
N PHE A 380 -9.95 26.04 -14.96
CA PHE A 380 -9.09 27.19 -15.19
C PHE A 380 -9.55 27.88 -16.47
N PHE A 381 -9.52 29.20 -16.52
CA PHE A 381 -9.91 29.90 -17.74
C PHE A 381 -9.15 31.18 -18.00
N PHE A 382 -8.96 31.46 -19.30
CA PHE A 382 -8.37 32.72 -19.74
C PHE A 382 -9.42 33.81 -19.91
N VAL A 383 -9.08 35.01 -19.45
CA VAL A 383 -9.83 36.25 -19.66
C VAL A 383 -8.99 37.23 -20.47
N ASP A 384 -9.50 37.66 -21.61
CA ASP A 384 -8.82 38.60 -22.50
C ASP A 384 -8.81 40.01 -21.90
N GLN A 385 -7.63 40.59 -21.69
CA GLN A 385 -7.46 41.90 -21.10
C GLN A 385 -8.06 43.02 -21.97
N ASN A 386 -8.24 42.81 -23.27
CA ASN A 386 -8.72 43.86 -24.17
C ASN A 386 -10.22 44.13 -24.02
N ASN A 387 -11.00 43.07 -23.78
CA ASN A 387 -12.45 43.15 -23.78
C ASN A 387 -13.12 42.48 -22.58
N GLY A 388 -12.38 41.74 -21.75
CA GLY A 388 -12.87 41.03 -20.58
C GLY A 388 -13.63 39.73 -20.90
N GLU A 389 -13.56 39.25 -22.14
CA GLU A 389 -14.19 37.99 -22.55
C GLU A 389 -13.43 36.79 -22.00
N ILE A 390 -14.17 35.80 -21.52
CA ILE A 390 -13.64 34.47 -21.22
C ILE A 390 -13.40 33.75 -22.55
N LYS A 391 -12.17 33.28 -22.80
CA LYS A 391 -11.78 32.67 -24.07
C LYS A 391 -11.90 31.16 -24.06
N THR A 392 -11.15 30.49 -23.19
CA THR A 392 -11.08 29.03 -23.13
C THR A 392 -11.08 28.60 -21.68
N ARG A 393 -11.86 27.55 -21.38
CA ARG A 393 -11.90 26.84 -20.10
C ARG A 393 -11.09 25.54 -20.23
N PHE A 394 -10.39 25.19 -19.16
CA PHE A 394 -9.49 24.06 -19.05
C PHE A 394 -9.86 23.25 -17.80
N PRO A 395 -9.89 21.92 -17.87
CA PRO A 395 -10.27 21.08 -16.73
C PRO A 395 -9.18 20.99 -15.64
N ASN A 396 -7.97 21.46 -15.92
CA ASN A 396 -6.88 21.58 -14.94
C ASN A 396 -5.90 22.67 -15.40
N TYR A 397 -4.85 22.95 -14.63
CA TYR A 397 -3.86 23.98 -14.90
C TYR A 397 -3.30 23.89 -16.33
N PRO A 398 -3.37 24.97 -17.14
CA PRO A 398 -2.92 24.95 -18.53
C PRO A 398 -1.40 25.13 -18.65
N HIS A 399 -0.66 24.04 -18.80
CA HIS A 399 0.79 24.08 -19.01
C HIS A 399 1.14 24.43 -20.46
N ILE A 400 1.79 25.57 -20.66
CA ILE A 400 2.10 26.11 -22.00
C ILE A 400 3.49 25.67 -22.45
N SER A 401 3.57 25.12 -23.66
CA SER A 401 4.82 24.71 -24.33
C SER A 401 5.81 25.88 -24.56
N PRO A 402 7.12 25.60 -24.73
CA PRO A 402 8.13 26.65 -24.89
C PRO A 402 7.92 27.59 -26.08
N ASP A 403 7.40 27.10 -27.21
CA ASP A 403 7.05 27.93 -28.37
C ASP A 403 5.67 28.58 -28.29
N LYS A 404 4.94 28.32 -27.20
CA LYS A 404 3.62 28.85 -26.90
C LYS A 404 2.54 28.45 -27.91
N LYS A 405 2.72 27.33 -28.62
CA LYS A 405 1.75 26.83 -29.60
C LYS A 405 0.89 25.68 -29.09
N THR A 406 1.30 25.04 -28.00
CA THR A 406 0.60 23.91 -27.39
C THR A 406 0.34 24.18 -25.91
N ILE A 407 -0.85 23.80 -25.43
CA ILE A 407 -1.22 23.77 -24.00
C ILE A 407 -1.61 22.35 -23.64
N ILE A 408 -1.15 21.88 -22.48
CA ILE A 408 -1.50 20.58 -21.92
C ILE A 408 -2.12 20.77 -20.54
N CYS A 409 -3.25 20.12 -20.31
CA CYS A 409 -3.84 19.98 -18.98
C CYS A 409 -3.87 18.49 -18.63
N PHE A 410 -3.40 18.12 -17.44
CA PHE A 410 -3.49 16.73 -16.97
C PHE A 410 -4.57 16.63 -15.91
N TYR A 411 -5.73 16.14 -16.30
CA TYR A 411 -6.89 15.99 -15.42
C TYR A 411 -6.93 14.58 -14.84
N PHE A 412 -7.31 14.47 -13.56
CA PHE A 412 -7.47 13.20 -12.88
C PHE A 412 -8.80 13.19 -12.12
N ASN A 413 -9.55 12.09 -12.27
CA ASN A 413 -10.76 11.83 -11.51
C ASN A 413 -10.53 10.59 -10.60
N PRO A 414 -10.53 10.74 -9.26
CA PRO A 414 -10.25 9.64 -8.34
C PRO A 414 -11.32 8.54 -8.32
N TYR A 415 -12.49 8.77 -8.91
CA TYR A 415 -13.59 7.82 -8.95
C TYR A 415 -13.58 6.93 -10.20
N ASN A 416 -12.62 7.13 -11.12
CA ASN A 416 -12.45 6.26 -12.27
C ASN A 416 -10.99 5.77 -12.35
N HIS A 417 -10.76 4.70 -13.12
CA HIS A 417 -9.42 4.17 -13.34
C HIS A 417 -8.68 4.90 -14.48
N ARG A 418 -8.96 6.19 -14.70
CA ARG A 418 -8.47 6.93 -15.86
C ARG A 418 -8.01 8.33 -15.46
N SER A 419 -7.04 8.83 -16.19
CA SER A 419 -6.71 10.25 -16.21
C SER A 419 -6.59 10.71 -17.65
N GLU A 420 -6.63 12.01 -17.86
CA GLU A 420 -6.78 12.57 -19.20
C GLU A 420 -5.81 13.71 -19.45
N PHE A 421 -5.06 13.64 -20.55
CA PHE A 421 -4.36 14.80 -21.09
C PHE A 421 -5.24 15.50 -22.11
N PHE A 422 -5.61 16.74 -21.82
CA PHE A 422 -6.27 17.62 -22.77
C PHE A 422 -5.21 18.45 -23.50
N ILE A 423 -5.12 18.28 -24.82
CA ILE A 423 -4.10 18.92 -25.65
C ILE A 423 -4.77 19.95 -26.54
N TYR A 424 -4.41 21.22 -26.32
CA TYR A 424 -4.89 22.35 -27.11
C TYR A 424 -3.77 22.91 -27.97
N THR A 425 -4.13 23.46 -29.13
CA THR A 425 -3.22 24.23 -29.98
C THR A 425 -3.63 25.69 -30.03
N ILE A 426 -2.65 26.57 -30.10
CA ILE A 426 -2.81 28.01 -30.30
C ILE A 426 -2.39 28.36 -31.72
N ASP A 427 -3.28 29.00 -32.48
CA ASP A 427 -2.96 29.45 -33.84
C ASP A 427 -2.33 30.85 -33.87
N ASN A 428 -1.97 31.33 -35.06
CA ASN A 428 -1.35 32.66 -35.23
C ASN A 428 -2.31 33.84 -34.92
N LYS A 429 -3.60 33.56 -34.69
CA LYS A 429 -4.61 34.54 -34.28
C LYS A 429 -4.96 34.40 -32.79
N ASN A 430 -4.14 33.67 -32.03
CA ASN A 430 -4.33 33.39 -30.61
C ASN A 430 -5.59 32.57 -30.31
N GLN A 431 -6.14 31.88 -31.30
CA GLN A 431 -7.28 30.99 -31.11
C GLN A 431 -6.82 29.67 -30.51
N ILE A 432 -7.32 29.36 -29.32
CA ILE A 432 -7.04 28.11 -28.60
C ILE A 432 -8.11 27.09 -28.97
N THR A 433 -7.70 25.91 -29.44
CA THR A 433 -8.61 24.85 -29.86
C THR A 433 -8.19 23.53 -29.22
N LEU A 434 -9.11 22.80 -28.57
CA LEU A 434 -8.86 21.43 -28.14
C LEU A 434 -8.65 20.56 -29.38
N LYS A 435 -7.48 19.92 -29.47
CA LYS A 435 -7.15 19.04 -30.59
C LYS A 435 -7.33 17.58 -30.24
N ARG A 436 -6.96 17.17 -29.02
CA ARG A 436 -6.94 15.77 -28.62
C ARG A 436 -7.17 15.61 -27.12
N ILE A 437 -7.73 14.47 -26.74
CA ILE A 437 -7.77 13.95 -25.37
C ILE A 437 -7.07 12.60 -25.39
N ILE A 438 -6.12 12.40 -24.47
CA ILE A 438 -5.43 11.11 -24.29
C ILE A 438 -5.81 10.59 -22.92
N GLU A 439 -6.38 9.39 -22.88
CA GLU A 439 -6.59 8.66 -21.63
C GLU A 439 -5.31 7.92 -21.24
N ILE A 440 -4.98 7.96 -19.97
CA ILE A 440 -4.03 7.06 -19.33
C ILE A 440 -4.80 6.16 -18.34
N VAL A 441 -4.73 4.85 -18.56
CA VAL A 441 -5.52 3.87 -17.80
C VAL A 441 -4.70 3.30 -16.65
N TYR A 442 -5.31 3.21 -15.46
CA TYR A 442 -4.74 2.75 -14.18
C TYR A 442 -3.68 3.65 -13.55
N TRP A 443 -3.36 4.79 -14.17
CA TRP A 443 -2.41 5.75 -13.67
C TRP A 443 -3.03 7.14 -13.64
N GLY A 444 -2.60 7.97 -12.69
CA GLY A 444 -3.07 9.34 -12.62
C GLY A 444 -2.06 10.31 -12.08
N GLN A 445 -2.43 11.59 -12.13
CA GLN A 445 -1.58 12.68 -11.69
C GLN A 445 -1.17 12.47 -10.24
N ASN A 446 0.12 12.64 -9.94
CA ASN A 446 0.55 12.69 -8.56
C ASN A 446 0.04 14.00 -7.94
N ILE A 447 -0.96 13.93 -7.06
CA ILE A 447 -1.65 15.10 -6.50
C ILE A 447 -0.72 16.00 -5.67
N LYS A 448 0.38 15.45 -5.13
CA LYS A 448 1.41 16.23 -4.42
C LYS A 448 2.43 16.89 -5.35
N ASN A 449 2.53 16.43 -6.60
CA ASN A 449 3.51 16.88 -7.58
C ASN A 449 2.85 16.97 -8.96
N THR A 450 1.92 17.92 -9.11
CA THR A 450 1.06 18.07 -10.30
C THR A 450 1.77 18.66 -11.53
N GLU A 451 3.06 18.96 -11.42
CA GLU A 451 3.83 19.69 -12.45
C GLU A 451 4.03 18.90 -13.74
N ILE A 452 3.86 19.60 -14.87
CA ILE A 452 4.31 19.16 -16.20
C ILE A 452 5.58 19.94 -16.56
N LEU A 453 6.67 19.21 -16.83
CA LEU A 453 7.95 19.78 -17.23
C LEU A 453 8.18 19.59 -18.72
N TRP A 454 8.16 20.66 -19.49
CA TRP A 454 8.47 20.59 -20.92
C TRP A 454 9.93 20.22 -21.16
N THR A 455 10.18 19.38 -22.15
CA THR A 455 11.53 18.94 -22.57
C THR A 455 11.81 19.31 -24.04
N SER A 456 10.75 19.62 -24.80
CA SER A 456 10.79 20.26 -26.12
C SER A 456 9.42 20.92 -26.37
N ASN A 457 9.17 21.43 -27.58
CA ASN A 457 7.83 21.92 -27.96
C ASN A 457 6.79 20.81 -28.09
N LEU A 458 7.23 19.55 -28.21
CA LEU A 458 6.39 18.38 -28.46
C LEU A 458 6.68 17.24 -27.47
N SER A 459 7.29 17.52 -26.33
CA SER A 459 7.54 16.49 -25.33
C SER A 459 7.59 17.07 -23.93
N PHE A 460 7.11 16.31 -22.97
CA PHE A 460 6.98 16.74 -21.58
C PHE A 460 7.11 15.56 -20.62
N LEU A 461 7.54 15.86 -19.41
CA LEU A 461 7.62 14.93 -18.30
C LEU A 461 6.46 15.19 -17.35
N VAL A 462 5.87 14.12 -16.84
CA VAL A 462 4.83 14.18 -15.81
C VAL A 462 5.10 13.13 -14.75
N LYS A 463 4.75 13.44 -13.50
CA LYS A 463 4.77 12.48 -12.40
C LYS A 463 3.40 11.82 -12.29
N ALA A 464 3.36 10.50 -12.42
CA ALA A 464 2.14 9.73 -12.25
C ALA A 464 2.27 8.64 -11.20
N THR A 465 1.17 8.33 -10.56
CA THR A 465 1.05 7.30 -9.54
C THR A 465 0.00 6.28 -10.01
N PRO A 466 0.23 4.96 -9.82
CA PRO A 466 -0.82 3.98 -10.02
C PRO A 466 -2.05 4.34 -9.19
N ILE A 467 -3.24 4.34 -9.80
CA ILE A 467 -4.47 4.75 -9.12
C ILE A 467 -4.74 3.85 -7.90
N ALA A 468 -4.44 2.55 -8.01
CA ALA A 468 -4.59 1.59 -6.93
C ALA A 468 -3.68 1.83 -5.71
N THR A 469 -2.59 2.57 -5.89
CA THR A 469 -1.66 2.93 -4.82
C THR A 469 -1.83 4.38 -4.39
N MET A 470 -2.80 5.11 -4.94
CA MET A 470 -2.89 6.56 -4.74
C MET A 470 -3.19 6.94 -3.29
N TRP A 471 -3.93 6.10 -2.58
CA TRP A 471 -4.31 6.32 -1.18
C TRP A 471 -3.52 5.38 -0.28
N GLU A 472 -2.85 5.95 0.73
CA GLU A 472 -2.30 5.21 1.86
C GLU A 472 -3.43 4.73 2.77
N SER A 473 -3.16 3.74 3.62
CA SER A 473 -4.15 3.20 4.58
C SER A 473 -4.72 4.25 5.53
N SER A 474 -3.96 5.32 5.81
CA SER A 474 -4.42 6.45 6.62
C SER A 474 -5.33 7.43 5.88
N GLY A 475 -5.65 7.17 4.60
CA GLY A 475 -6.40 8.09 3.73
C GLY A 475 -5.55 9.22 3.13
N ASN A 476 -4.25 9.25 3.38
CA ASN A 476 -3.34 10.25 2.80
C ASN A 476 -2.94 9.88 1.37
N TYR A 477 -2.55 10.88 0.56
CA TYR A 477 -1.98 10.63 -0.76
C TYR A 477 -0.60 9.97 -0.68
N ASN A 478 -0.42 8.88 -1.43
CA ASN A 478 0.86 8.21 -1.60
C ASN A 478 1.87 9.14 -2.29
N LYS A 479 3.10 9.14 -1.76
CA LYS A 479 4.22 9.96 -2.25
C LYS A 479 4.97 9.29 -3.40
N SER A 480 4.80 7.99 -3.63
CA SER A 480 5.42 7.25 -4.72
C SER A 480 4.86 7.68 -6.08
N TYR A 481 5.76 7.92 -7.03
CA TYR A 481 5.41 8.26 -8.40
C TYR A 481 6.47 7.75 -9.37
N GLN A 482 6.10 7.69 -10.64
CA GLN A 482 7.02 7.47 -11.75
C GLN A 482 7.05 8.69 -12.65
N ASN A 483 8.23 8.97 -13.17
CA ASN A 483 8.39 9.99 -14.19
C ASN A 483 8.06 9.37 -15.54
N ILE A 484 7.07 9.93 -16.22
CA ILE A 484 6.67 9.52 -17.56
C ILE A 484 7.09 10.63 -18.51
N HIS A 485 7.98 10.31 -19.45
CA HIS A 485 8.29 11.20 -20.56
C HIS A 485 7.36 10.88 -21.73
N ILE A 486 6.52 11.84 -22.09
CA ILE A 486 5.56 11.72 -23.19
C ILE A 486 6.09 12.57 -24.36
N LYS A 487 6.21 11.94 -25.52
CA LYS A 487 6.51 12.61 -26.78
C LYS A 487 5.26 12.64 -27.65
N ILE A 488 4.97 13.80 -28.24
CA ILE A 488 3.90 14.04 -29.20
C ILE A 488 4.52 13.91 -30.59
N HIS A 489 4.08 12.94 -31.38
CA HIS A 489 4.46 12.82 -32.78
C HIS A 489 3.44 13.59 -33.65
N ASN A 490 3.96 14.26 -34.68
CA ASN A 490 3.17 15.06 -35.63
C ASN A 490 2.52 14.21 -36.71
#